data_AF-A0A091IQ34-F1
#
_entry.id   AF-A0A091IQ34-F1
#
_cell.length_a   1.000
_cell.length_b   1.000
_cell.length_c   1.000
_cell.angle_alpha   90.00
_cell.angle_beta   90.00
_cell.angle_gamma   90.00
#
_symmetry.space_group_name_H-M   'P 1'
#
loop_
_entity.id
_entity.type
_entity.pdbx_description
1 polymer ?
#
loop_
_entity_poly.entity_id
_entity_poly.type
_entity_poly.pdbx_seq_one_letter_code
_entity_poly.pdbx_strand_id
1 'polypeptide(L)'
;MRVPNSVVLPVGTHVDCCQEEEVEKKRHDIMAKIAAMLAERKSNLAHFIDNLEGSEEPEFYADQWERLKEMESCTLTILNLVAVNCMDHHDIKKLEATILEHVKNEELFPEVVRVLPPVYRQVEAAIVDIAQSEEMADHGMMDLQYLLSKLSQCEHLANLGRELLQDILRYLHRIGLVVWYEEIKHLESTVFLQPAFLITMFKLLVRYRLVQQLESIS
;
A
#
# COMPACT_ATOMS: atom_id res chain seq x y z
N MET A 1 8.01 4.33 -2.53
CA MET A 1 7.05 3.55 -1.73
C MET A 1 7.11 2.07 -2.14
N ARG A 2 8.03 1.29 -1.56
CA ARG A 2 7.89 -0.17 -1.50
C ARG A 2 7.26 -0.45 -0.14
N VAL A 3 6.22 -1.27 -0.07
CA VAL A 3 5.59 -1.62 1.22
C VAL A 3 6.53 -2.62 1.90
N PRO A 4 7.26 -2.24 2.97
CA PRO A 4 8.13 -3.18 3.67
C PRO A 4 7.26 -4.29 4.28
N ASN A 5 7.81 -5.50 4.38
CA ASN A 5 7.13 -6.68 4.93
C ASN A 5 5.80 -7.01 4.21
N SER A 6 5.76 -6.84 2.89
CA SER A 6 4.60 -7.18 2.09
C SER A 6 4.36 -8.70 2.10
N VAL A 7 3.12 -9.09 2.36
CA VAL A 7 2.64 -10.47 2.24
C VAL A 7 1.84 -10.59 0.94
N VAL A 8 2.15 -11.58 0.11
CA VAL A 8 1.49 -11.83 -1.16
C VAL A 8 0.83 -13.20 -1.11
N LEU A 9 -0.47 -13.24 -1.42
CA LEU A 9 -1.23 -14.46 -1.62
C LEU A 9 -1.45 -14.66 -3.13
N PRO A 10 -0.74 -15.59 -3.78
CA PRO A 10 -1.03 -15.93 -5.17
C PRO A 10 -2.39 -16.61 -5.26
N VAL A 11 -3.22 -16.20 -6.23
CA VAL A 11 -4.53 -16.82 -6.48
C VAL A 11 -4.56 -17.34 -7.91
N GLY A 12 -4.70 -18.65 -8.06
CA GLY A 12 -4.90 -19.31 -9.34
C GLY A 12 -6.40 -19.41 -9.63
N THR A 13 -6.86 -18.79 -10.70
CA THR A 13 -8.28 -18.81 -11.10
C THR A 13 -8.55 -19.86 -12.18
N HIS A 14 -9.83 -20.14 -12.45
CA HIS A 14 -10.30 -21.03 -13.51
C HIS A 14 -9.92 -22.50 -13.33
N VAL A 15 -10.00 -23.00 -12.09
CA VAL A 15 -9.76 -24.42 -11.76
C VAL A 15 -10.73 -25.35 -12.49
N ASP A 16 -11.94 -24.88 -12.79
CA ASP A 16 -12.96 -25.58 -13.58
C ASP A 16 -12.50 -25.94 -15.01
N CYS A 17 -11.50 -25.23 -15.53
CA CYS A 17 -10.94 -25.50 -16.85
C CYS A 17 -9.76 -26.48 -16.84
N CYS A 18 -9.37 -27.02 -15.67
CA CYS A 18 -8.21 -27.89 -15.51
C CYS A 18 -8.59 -29.20 -14.79
N GLN A 19 -7.84 -30.27 -15.05
CA GLN A 19 -7.94 -31.48 -14.22
C GLN A 19 -7.24 -31.26 -12.88
N GLU A 20 -7.67 -31.97 -11.83
CA GLU A 20 -7.11 -31.83 -10.47
C GLU A 20 -5.58 -32.05 -10.44
N GLU A 21 -5.09 -33.07 -11.16
CA GLU A 21 -3.65 -33.34 -11.29
C GLU A 21 -2.89 -32.18 -11.96
N GLU A 22 -3.50 -31.53 -12.94
CA GLU A 22 -2.91 -30.38 -13.64
C GLU A 22 -2.85 -29.16 -12.74
N VAL A 23 -3.89 -28.93 -11.94
CA VAL A 23 -3.96 -27.83 -10.96
C VAL A 23 -2.83 -27.98 -9.96
N GLU A 24 -2.66 -29.18 -9.39
CA GLU A 24 -1.58 -29.44 -8.44
C GLU A 24 -0.20 -29.28 -9.09
N LYS A 25 0.00 -29.80 -10.30
CA LYS A 25 1.26 -29.63 -11.02
C LYS A 25 1.59 -28.15 -11.27
N LYS A 26 0.60 -27.36 -11.73
CA LYS A 26 0.75 -25.92 -11.96
C LYS A 26 1.04 -25.18 -10.66
N ARG A 27 0.35 -25.53 -9.58
CA ARG A 27 0.56 -24.96 -8.25
C ARG A 27 2.01 -25.13 -7.81
N HIS A 28 2.54 -26.35 -7.90
CA HIS A 28 3.94 -26.64 -7.53
C HIS A 28 4.93 -25.90 -8.43
N ASP A 29 4.73 -25.91 -9.75
CA ASP A 29 5.61 -25.21 -10.71
C ASP A 29 5.65 -23.69 -10.46
N ILE A 30 4.49 -23.07 -10.23
CA ILE A 30 4.39 -21.63 -9.95
C ILE A 30 5.11 -21.30 -8.63
N MET A 31 4.86 -22.05 -7.57
CA MET A 31 5.51 -21.81 -6.28
C MET A 31 7.03 -22.01 -6.36
N ALA A 32 7.50 -23.02 -7.08
CA ALA A 32 8.93 -23.25 -7.30
C ALA A 32 9.59 -22.10 -8.09
N LYS A 33 8.93 -21.60 -9.14
CA LYS A 33 9.40 -20.45 -9.91
C LYS A 33 9.46 -19.18 -9.08
N ILE A 34 8.44 -18.91 -8.26
CA ILE A 34 8.45 -17.77 -7.35
C ILE A 34 9.61 -17.87 -6.36
N ALA A 35 9.82 -19.04 -5.75
CA ALA A 35 10.93 -19.27 -4.84
C ALA A 35 12.29 -19.05 -5.51
N ALA A 36 12.48 -19.57 -6.74
CA ALA A 36 13.70 -19.37 -7.51
C ALA A 36 13.94 -17.89 -7.83
N MET A 37 12.91 -17.15 -8.27
CA MET A 37 12.99 -15.72 -8.55
C MET A 37 13.36 -14.90 -7.29
N LEU A 38 12.81 -15.25 -6.13
CA LEU A 38 13.14 -14.59 -4.87
C LEU A 38 14.57 -14.88 -4.43
N ALA A 39 15.03 -16.12 -4.57
CA ALA A 39 16.39 -16.51 -4.25
C ALA A 39 17.41 -15.81 -5.16
N GLU A 40 17.15 -15.78 -6.47
CA GLU A 40 17.97 -15.08 -7.46
C GLU A 40 18.03 -13.58 -7.13
N ARG A 41 16.88 -12.94 -6.89
CA ARG A 41 16.82 -11.52 -6.54
C ARG A 41 17.62 -11.23 -5.27
N LYS A 42 17.49 -12.07 -4.24
CA LYS A 42 18.25 -11.92 -2.99
C LYS A 42 19.75 -12.07 -3.22
N SER A 43 20.16 -13.08 -3.99
CA SER A 43 21.57 -13.29 -4.35
C SER A 43 22.15 -12.12 -5.13
N ASN A 44 21.40 -11.58 -6.09
CA ASN A 44 21.82 -10.43 -6.87
C ASN A 44 21.98 -9.19 -5.99
N LEU A 45 21.03 -8.92 -5.09
CA LEU A 45 21.11 -7.81 -4.15
C LEU A 45 22.33 -7.93 -3.23
N ALA A 46 22.53 -9.11 -2.63
CA ALA A 46 23.69 -9.37 -1.78
C ALA A 46 25.02 -9.16 -2.55
N HIS A 47 25.12 -9.67 -3.79
CA HIS A 47 26.30 -9.46 -4.62
C HIS A 47 26.54 -7.97 -4.97
N PHE A 48 25.49 -7.20 -5.27
CA PHE A 48 25.64 -5.75 -5.49
C PHE A 48 26.05 -5.02 -4.22
N ILE A 49 25.57 -5.48 -3.07
CA ILE A 49 25.96 -4.98 -1.75
C ILE A 49 27.46 -5.30 -1.54
N ASP A 50 27.89 -6.55 -1.61
CA ASP A 50 29.30 -6.89 -1.39
C ASP A 50 30.28 -6.13 -2.31
N ASN A 51 29.89 -5.92 -3.58
CA ASN A 51 30.71 -5.18 -4.54
C ASN A 51 30.87 -3.68 -4.22
N LEU A 52 29.81 -3.02 -3.74
CA LEU A 52 29.90 -1.60 -3.39
C LEU A 52 30.61 -1.39 -2.04
N GLU A 53 30.50 -2.34 -1.12
CA GLU A 53 31.26 -2.35 0.15
C GLU A 53 32.77 -2.50 -0.09
N GLY A 54 33.17 -3.25 -1.13
CA GLY A 54 34.58 -3.45 -1.54
C GLY A 54 35.15 -2.37 -2.47
N SER A 55 34.40 -1.30 -2.77
CA SER A 55 34.81 -0.20 -3.65
C SER A 55 35.92 0.67 -3.01
N GLU A 56 36.85 1.18 -3.83
CA GLU A 56 37.91 2.11 -3.38
C GLU A 56 37.35 3.51 -3.00
N GLU A 57 36.14 3.87 -3.45
CA GLU A 57 35.49 5.17 -3.20
C GLU A 57 34.07 5.00 -2.60
N PRO A 58 33.94 4.48 -1.36
CA PRO A 58 32.64 4.16 -0.75
C PRO A 58 31.77 5.40 -0.48
N GLU A 59 32.37 6.58 -0.27
CA GLU A 59 31.66 7.83 0.00
C GLU A 59 30.79 8.30 -1.19
N PHE A 60 31.18 7.99 -2.43
CA PHE A 60 30.42 8.39 -3.62
C PHE A 60 29.15 7.54 -3.83
N TYR A 61 29.09 6.35 -3.22
CA TYR A 61 28.00 5.39 -3.38
C TYR A 61 27.12 5.26 -2.13
N ALA A 62 27.33 6.07 -1.10
CA ALA A 62 26.59 6.00 0.17
C ALA A 62 25.05 6.01 -0.02
N ASP A 63 24.52 6.87 -0.88
CA ASP A 63 23.08 6.92 -1.16
C ASP A 63 22.55 5.67 -1.88
N GLN A 64 23.34 5.10 -2.80
CA GLN A 64 22.97 3.89 -3.53
C GLN A 64 23.05 2.67 -2.61
N TRP A 65 24.05 2.67 -1.75
CA TRP A 65 24.30 1.69 -0.71
C TRP A 65 23.13 1.59 0.27
N GLU A 66 22.73 2.73 0.83
CA GLU A 66 21.64 2.82 1.79
C GLU A 66 20.33 2.32 1.17
N ARG A 67 20.04 2.73 -0.07
CA ARG A 67 18.89 2.21 -0.83
C ARG A 67 18.95 0.70 -1.05
N LEU A 68 20.11 0.13 -1.36
CA LEU A 68 20.24 -1.32 -1.54
C LEU A 68 20.04 -2.08 -0.23
N LYS A 69 20.57 -1.57 0.89
CA LYS A 69 20.33 -2.12 2.22
C LYS A 69 18.85 -2.03 2.61
N GLU A 70 18.18 -0.92 2.34
CA GLU A 70 16.73 -0.80 2.52
C GLU A 70 15.99 -1.83 1.66
N MET A 71 16.40 -2.01 0.40
CA MET A 71 15.80 -3.00 -0.49
C MET A 71 16.02 -4.44 -0.04
N GLU A 72 17.17 -4.75 0.54
CA GLU A 72 17.47 -6.06 1.15
C GLU A 72 16.63 -6.29 2.41
N SER A 73 16.43 -5.25 3.23
CA SER A 73 15.59 -5.32 4.43
C SER A 73 14.11 -5.50 4.14
N CYS A 74 13.66 -5.12 2.93
CA CYS A 74 12.29 -5.32 2.47
C CYS A 74 12.05 -6.77 2.02
N THR A 75 11.67 -7.64 2.95
CA THR A 75 11.33 -9.03 2.62
C THR A 75 9.89 -9.16 2.11
N LEU A 76 9.72 -9.91 1.03
CA LEU A 76 8.42 -10.29 0.47
C LEU A 76 8.07 -11.69 0.98
N THR A 77 6.97 -11.82 1.70
CA THR A 77 6.48 -13.12 2.18
C THR A 77 5.45 -13.66 1.19
N ILE A 78 5.73 -14.80 0.58
CA ILE A 78 4.80 -15.46 -0.35
C ILE A 78 4.06 -16.57 0.39
N LEU A 79 2.73 -16.47 0.41
CA LEU A 79 1.85 -17.50 0.91
C LEU A 79 1.60 -18.57 -0.16
N ASN A 80 1.09 -19.72 0.27
CA ASN A 80 0.73 -20.79 -0.66
C ASN A 80 -0.37 -20.35 -1.62
N LEU A 81 -0.21 -20.70 -2.89
CA LEU A 81 -1.18 -20.38 -3.93
C LEU A 81 -2.55 -21.01 -3.61
N VAL A 82 -3.59 -20.19 -3.64
CA VAL A 82 -4.99 -20.62 -3.48
C VAL A 82 -5.61 -20.79 -4.85
N ALA A 83 -6.04 -22.00 -5.17
CA ALA A 83 -6.72 -22.31 -6.42
C ALA A 83 -8.22 -22.13 -6.24
N VAL A 84 -8.88 -21.41 -7.16
CA VAL A 84 -10.32 -21.10 -7.10
C VAL A 84 -11.02 -21.33 -8.43
N ASN A 85 -12.20 -21.92 -8.36
CA ASN A 85 -13.19 -21.88 -9.41
C ASN A 85 -14.02 -20.59 -9.29
N CYS A 86 -13.88 -19.67 -10.25
CA CYS A 86 -14.59 -18.39 -10.23
C CYS A 86 -16.10 -18.53 -10.47
N MET A 87 -16.56 -19.67 -10.99
CA MET A 87 -17.97 -19.97 -11.20
C MET A 87 -18.66 -20.55 -9.96
N ASP A 88 -17.88 -21.01 -8.97
CA ASP A 88 -18.41 -21.55 -7.70
C ASP A 88 -18.31 -20.52 -6.58
N HIS A 89 -19.47 -20.10 -6.06
CA HIS A 89 -19.54 -19.17 -4.94
C HIS A 89 -18.87 -19.73 -3.67
N HIS A 90 -18.85 -21.05 -3.47
CA HIS A 90 -18.22 -21.66 -2.31
C HIS A 90 -16.70 -21.47 -2.32
N ASP A 91 -16.07 -21.58 -3.50
CA ASP A 91 -14.63 -21.33 -3.66
C ASP A 91 -14.28 -19.87 -3.41
N ILE A 92 -15.14 -18.93 -3.84
CA ILE A 92 -14.97 -17.51 -3.51
C ILE A 92 -15.09 -17.28 -2.01
N LYS A 93 -16.06 -17.92 -1.34
CA LYS A 93 -16.22 -17.85 0.12
C LYS A 93 -15.03 -18.47 0.86
N LYS A 94 -14.45 -19.54 0.34
CA LYS A 94 -13.24 -20.15 0.86
C LYS A 94 -12.03 -19.22 0.72
N LEU A 95 -11.88 -18.54 -0.42
CA LEU A 95 -10.84 -17.52 -0.61
C LEU A 95 -11.01 -16.36 0.36
N GLU A 96 -12.24 -15.86 0.53
CA GLU A 96 -12.56 -14.81 1.52
C GLU A 96 -12.15 -15.25 2.93
N ALA A 97 -12.52 -16.46 3.35
CA ALA A 97 -12.14 -17.01 4.65
C ALA A 97 -10.63 -17.15 4.81
N THR A 98 -9.92 -17.58 3.76
CA THR A 98 -8.45 -17.73 3.76
C THR A 98 -7.77 -16.37 3.90
N ILE A 99 -8.25 -15.35 3.18
CA ILE A 99 -7.74 -13.98 3.33
C ILE A 99 -7.98 -13.49 4.76
N LEU A 100 -9.18 -13.68 5.31
CA LEU A 100 -9.54 -13.28 6.68
C LEU A 100 -8.70 -13.98 7.75
N GLU A 101 -8.33 -15.24 7.53
CA GLU A 101 -7.42 -15.98 8.40
C GLU A 101 -6.02 -15.37 8.36
N HIS A 102 -5.47 -15.11 7.17
CA HIS A 102 -4.14 -14.55 7.03
C HIS A 102 -4.01 -13.13 7.58
N VAL A 103 -4.99 -12.25 7.34
CA VAL A 103 -4.94 -10.87 7.87
C VAL A 103 -5.08 -10.79 9.39
N LYS A 104 -5.49 -11.87 10.05
CA LYS A 104 -5.54 -11.97 11.52
C LYS A 104 -4.29 -12.63 12.12
N ASN A 105 -3.41 -13.16 11.28
CA ASN A 105 -2.21 -13.84 11.74
C ASN A 105 -1.19 -12.81 12.24
N GLU A 106 -0.89 -12.85 13.53
CA GLU A 106 0.03 -11.91 14.21
C GLU A 106 1.49 -12.06 13.76
N GLU A 107 1.88 -13.24 13.25
CA GLU A 107 3.23 -13.46 12.69
C GLU A 107 3.38 -12.80 11.32
N LEU A 108 2.32 -12.83 10.50
CA LEU A 108 2.31 -12.19 9.18
C LEU A 108 2.09 -10.68 9.28
N PHE A 109 1.24 -10.24 10.20
CA PHE A 109 0.86 -8.85 10.40
C PHE A 109 0.90 -8.49 11.90
N PRO A 110 2.09 -8.16 12.43
CA PRO A 110 2.26 -7.78 13.84
C PRO A 110 1.43 -6.55 14.24
N GLU A 111 1.07 -5.70 13.28
CA GLU A 111 0.24 -4.53 13.52
C GLU A 111 -1.21 -4.86 13.92
N VAL A 112 -1.70 -6.09 13.69
CA VAL A 112 -3.09 -6.50 13.98
C VAL A 112 -3.43 -6.42 15.47
N VAL A 113 -2.45 -6.69 16.34
CA VAL A 113 -2.64 -6.62 17.80
C VAL A 113 -2.37 -5.23 18.39
N ARG A 114 -1.89 -4.28 17.59
CA ARG A 114 -1.58 -2.94 18.09
C ARG A 114 -2.88 -2.21 18.39
N VAL A 115 -3.06 -1.87 19.67
CA VAL A 115 -4.16 -1.01 20.11
C VAL A 115 -3.77 0.44 19.86
N LEU A 116 -4.54 1.11 19.01
CA LEU A 116 -4.39 2.55 18.80
C LEU A 116 -5.08 3.33 19.92
N PRO A 117 -4.52 4.49 20.31
CA PRO A 117 -5.19 5.39 21.24
C PRO A 117 -6.58 5.81 20.71
N PRO A 118 -7.59 5.98 21.59
CA PRO A 118 -8.96 6.31 21.16
C PRO A 118 -9.08 7.54 20.27
N VAL A 119 -8.19 8.53 20.45
CA VAL A 119 -8.13 9.76 19.65
C VAL A 119 -7.93 9.49 18.15
N TYR A 120 -7.21 8.43 17.77
CA TYR A 120 -7.00 8.07 16.36
C TYR A 120 -8.33 7.74 15.68
N ARG A 121 -9.16 6.93 16.35
CA ARG A 121 -10.50 6.56 15.85
C ARG A 121 -11.44 7.76 15.82
N GLN A 122 -11.34 8.66 16.80
CA GLN A 122 -12.15 9.88 16.84
C GLN A 122 -11.80 10.82 15.67
N VAL A 123 -10.51 11.01 15.39
CA VAL A 123 -10.05 11.80 14.23
C VAL A 123 -10.43 11.13 12.92
N GLU A 124 -10.27 9.81 12.80
CA GLU A 124 -10.71 9.03 11.64
C GLU A 124 -12.21 9.25 11.34
N ALA A 125 -13.07 9.07 12.34
CA ALA A 125 -14.51 9.25 12.18
C ALA A 125 -14.85 10.69 11.76
N ALA A 126 -14.25 11.68 12.42
CA ALA A 126 -14.46 13.09 12.06
C ALA A 126 -13.98 13.41 10.64
N ILE A 127 -12.85 12.85 10.20
CA ILE A 127 -12.35 13.00 8.82
C ILE A 127 -13.33 12.38 7.81
N VAL A 128 -13.86 11.19 8.10
CA VAL A 128 -14.85 10.53 7.23
C VAL A 128 -16.11 11.39 7.10
N ASP A 129 -16.61 11.95 8.21
CA ASP A 129 -17.77 12.84 8.20
C ASP A 129 -17.50 14.13 7.40
N ILE A 130 -16.33 14.75 7.60
CA ILE A 130 -15.91 15.94 6.84
C ILE A 130 -15.82 15.61 5.35
N ALA A 131 -15.21 14.49 4.99
CA ALA A 131 -15.02 14.06 3.61
C ALA A 131 -16.35 13.76 2.88
N GLN A 132 -17.42 13.45 3.62
CA GLN A 132 -18.76 13.22 3.07
C GLN A 132 -19.62 14.50 3.02
N SER A 133 -19.15 15.60 3.60
CA SER A 133 -19.87 16.88 3.57
C SER A 133 -19.88 17.51 2.17
N GLU A 134 -20.91 18.33 1.90
CA GLU A 134 -21.04 19.06 0.63
C GLU A 134 -19.85 20.01 0.36
N GLU A 135 -19.20 20.50 1.43
CA GLU A 135 -18.00 21.36 1.35
C GLU A 135 -16.81 20.64 0.68
N MET A 136 -16.79 19.30 0.68
CA MET A 136 -15.71 18.49 0.12
C MET A 136 -16.01 17.86 -1.24
N ALA A 137 -17.22 18.05 -1.79
CA ALA A 137 -17.68 17.38 -3.00
C ALA A 137 -16.89 17.75 -4.28
N ASP A 138 -16.24 18.93 -4.30
CA ASP A 138 -15.62 19.45 -5.52
C ASP A 138 -14.18 18.96 -5.73
N HIS A 139 -13.37 18.89 -4.68
CA HIS A 139 -11.93 18.61 -4.81
C HIS A 139 -11.37 17.62 -3.79
N GLY A 140 -12.09 17.29 -2.70
CA GLY A 140 -11.63 16.29 -1.72
C GLY A 140 -10.29 16.58 -1.04
N MET A 141 -9.87 17.85 -1.03
CA MET A 141 -8.60 18.33 -0.44
C MET A 141 -8.89 19.35 0.63
N MET A 142 -8.07 19.40 1.67
CA MET A 142 -8.21 20.37 2.75
C MET A 142 -6.84 20.86 3.21
N ASP A 143 -6.74 22.15 3.51
CA ASP A 143 -5.55 22.70 4.17
C ASP A 143 -5.41 22.11 5.60
N LEU A 144 -4.19 21.77 6.00
CA LEU A 144 -3.89 21.11 7.27
C LEU A 144 -4.29 21.97 8.47
N GLN A 145 -4.11 23.29 8.40
CA GLN A 145 -4.52 24.19 9.48
C GLN A 145 -6.03 24.30 9.56
N TYR A 146 -6.70 24.36 8.40
CA TYR A 146 -8.16 24.36 8.35
C TYR A 146 -8.74 23.06 8.88
N LEU A 147 -8.18 21.91 8.49
CA LEU A 147 -8.56 20.60 9.00
C LEU A 147 -8.42 20.54 10.53
N LEU A 148 -7.28 20.98 11.07
CA LEU A 148 -7.08 21.06 12.52
C LEU A 148 -8.18 21.91 13.18
N SER A 149 -8.50 23.08 12.61
CA SER A 149 -9.53 23.95 13.16
C SER A 149 -10.92 23.33 13.17
N LYS A 150 -11.26 22.53 12.14
CA LYS A 150 -12.53 21.79 12.05
C LYS A 150 -12.57 20.65 13.06
N LEU A 151 -11.48 19.89 13.18
CA LEU A 151 -11.37 18.82 14.17
C LEU A 151 -11.47 19.35 15.60
N SER A 152 -10.85 20.49 15.92
CA SER A 152 -10.95 21.10 17.25
C SER A 152 -12.36 21.58 17.61
N GLN A 153 -13.30 21.68 16.66
CA GLN A 153 -14.71 21.99 16.94
C GLN A 153 -15.47 20.78 17.49
N CYS A 154 -14.95 19.57 17.28
CA CYS A 154 -15.51 18.36 17.88
C CYS A 154 -15.15 18.31 19.36
N GLU A 155 -16.14 18.10 20.24
CA GLU A 155 -15.97 18.13 21.70
C GLU A 155 -14.82 17.23 22.19
N HIS A 156 -14.70 16.04 21.62
CA HIS A 156 -13.67 15.06 21.99
C HIS A 156 -12.25 15.39 21.47
N LEU A 157 -12.13 16.35 20.56
CA LEU A 157 -10.89 16.73 19.87
C LEU A 157 -10.47 18.19 20.13
N ALA A 158 -11.13 18.89 21.06
CA ALA A 158 -10.85 20.30 21.36
C ALA A 158 -9.39 20.58 21.72
N ASN A 159 -8.70 19.60 22.32
CA ASN A 159 -7.28 19.68 22.70
C ASN A 159 -6.33 19.00 21.71
N LEU A 160 -6.79 18.69 20.49
CA LEU A 160 -5.95 18.08 19.46
C LEU A 160 -4.86 19.07 19.05
N GLY A 161 -3.60 18.72 19.31
CA GLY A 161 -2.44 19.49 18.88
C GLY A 161 -2.04 19.18 17.43
N ARG A 162 -1.30 20.09 16.81
CA ARG A 162 -0.78 19.90 15.44
C ARG A 162 0.09 18.65 15.33
N GLU A 163 1.04 18.47 16.25
CA GLU A 163 2.00 17.35 16.20
C GLU A 163 1.27 16.00 16.25
N LEU A 164 0.32 15.86 17.18
CA LEU A 164 -0.51 14.66 17.29
C LEU A 164 -1.37 14.45 16.04
N LEU A 165 -1.95 15.51 15.46
CA LEU A 165 -2.66 15.40 14.19
C LEU A 165 -1.74 14.90 13.07
N GLN A 166 -0.50 15.38 12.98
CA GLN A 166 0.45 14.92 11.97
C GLN A 166 0.78 13.43 12.16
N ASP A 167 1.01 12.97 13.39
CA ASP A 167 1.21 11.55 13.67
C ASP A 167 0.01 10.68 13.26
N ILE A 168 -1.21 11.17 13.53
CA ILE A 168 -2.44 10.50 13.11
C ILE A 168 -2.55 10.50 11.59
N LEU A 169 -2.26 11.62 10.91
CA LEU A 169 -2.31 11.70 9.45
C LEU A 169 -1.29 10.81 8.77
N ARG A 170 -0.07 10.65 9.31
CA ARG A 170 0.92 9.68 8.82
C ARG A 170 0.36 8.25 8.90
N TYR A 171 -0.30 7.91 10.00
CA TYR A 171 -0.97 6.63 10.15
C TYR A 171 -2.12 6.46 9.15
N LEU A 172 -3.02 7.44 9.04
CA LEU A 172 -4.16 7.41 8.11
C LEU A 172 -3.71 7.36 6.65
N HIS A 173 -2.57 8.00 6.33
CA HIS A 173 -1.92 7.92 5.04
C HIS A 173 -1.41 6.51 4.75
N ARG A 174 -0.74 5.87 5.72
CA ARG A 174 -0.21 4.51 5.59
C ARG A 174 -1.30 3.47 5.33
N ILE A 175 -2.48 3.62 5.93
CA ILE A 175 -3.63 2.73 5.69
C ILE A 175 -4.46 3.12 4.45
N GLY A 176 -4.12 4.23 3.80
CA GLY A 176 -4.76 4.69 2.56
C GLY A 176 -6.12 5.36 2.75
N LEU A 177 -6.50 5.74 3.98
CA LEU A 177 -7.73 6.50 4.22
C LEU A 177 -7.61 7.93 3.68
N VAL A 178 -6.43 8.53 3.85
CA VAL A 178 -6.09 9.87 3.32
C VAL A 178 -4.80 9.79 2.51
N VAL A 179 -4.50 10.84 1.74
CA VAL A 179 -3.16 11.04 1.18
C VAL A 179 -2.59 12.35 1.69
N TRP A 180 -1.36 12.32 2.20
CA TRP A 180 -0.67 13.52 2.66
C TRP A 180 0.81 13.43 2.28
N TYR A 181 1.26 14.36 1.45
CA TYR A 181 2.63 14.39 0.94
C TYR A 181 3.50 15.30 1.81
N GLU A 182 3.79 14.84 3.03
CA GLU A 182 4.58 15.60 4.00
C GLU A 182 5.96 16.03 3.46
N GLU A 183 6.60 15.19 2.66
CA GLU A 183 7.95 15.45 2.13
C GLU A 183 7.97 16.41 0.92
N ILE A 184 6.80 16.70 0.33
CA ILE A 184 6.71 17.59 -0.84
C ILE A 184 6.32 18.98 -0.34
N LYS A 185 7.28 19.91 -0.27
CA LYS A 185 7.09 21.28 0.24
C LYS A 185 5.84 22.01 -0.29
N HIS A 186 5.47 21.80 -1.55
CA HIS A 186 4.29 22.45 -2.15
C HIS A 186 2.95 21.81 -1.75
N LEU A 187 2.98 20.61 -1.17
CA LEU A 187 1.81 19.83 -0.75
C LEU A 187 1.81 19.53 0.75
N GLU A 188 2.83 19.94 1.50
CA GLU A 188 2.97 19.65 2.93
C GLU A 188 1.80 20.19 3.77
N SER A 189 1.15 21.27 3.32
CA SER A 189 -0.04 21.83 3.96
C SER A 189 -1.36 21.26 3.40
N THR A 190 -1.35 20.39 2.39
CA THR A 190 -2.56 19.89 1.72
C THR A 190 -2.81 18.43 2.04
N VAL A 191 -3.95 18.14 2.67
CA VAL A 191 -4.40 16.79 2.99
C VAL A 191 -5.51 16.39 2.02
N PHE A 192 -5.33 15.27 1.33
CA PHE A 192 -6.32 14.69 0.43
C PHE A 192 -7.20 13.73 1.24
N LEU A 193 -8.39 14.19 1.64
CA LEU A 193 -9.34 13.41 2.44
C LEU A 193 -10.08 12.38 1.60
N GLN A 194 -10.12 12.55 0.28
CA GLN A 194 -10.70 11.59 -0.67
C GLN A 194 -9.64 11.11 -1.68
N PRO A 195 -8.82 10.11 -1.34
CA PRO A 195 -7.78 9.58 -2.23
C PRO A 195 -8.30 9.15 -3.62
N ALA A 196 -9.56 8.68 -3.70
CA ALA A 196 -10.20 8.28 -4.94
C ALA A 196 -10.30 9.42 -5.98
N PHE A 197 -10.48 10.67 -5.52
CA PHE A 197 -10.51 11.84 -6.39
C PHE A 197 -9.15 12.05 -7.07
N LEU A 198 -8.06 11.98 -6.29
CA LEU A 198 -6.69 12.10 -6.81
C LEU A 198 -6.40 11.02 -7.86
N ILE A 199 -6.77 9.77 -7.59
CA ILE A 199 -6.63 8.66 -8.55
C ILE A 199 -7.42 8.94 -9.83
N THR A 200 -8.65 9.45 -9.70
CA THR A 200 -9.52 9.77 -10.85
C THR A 200 -8.93 10.89 -11.69
N MET A 201 -8.43 11.96 -11.06
CA MET A 201 -7.76 13.06 -11.72
C MET A 201 -6.54 12.59 -12.51
N PHE A 202 -5.67 11.77 -11.90
CA PHE A 202 -4.51 11.21 -12.61
C PHE A 202 -4.92 10.32 -13.78
N LYS A 203 -5.95 9.48 -13.62
CA LYS A 203 -6.49 8.67 -14.72
C LYS A 203 -6.97 9.55 -15.88
N LEU A 204 -7.64 10.67 -15.61
CA LEU A 204 -8.09 11.60 -16.64
C LEU A 204 -6.93 12.26 -17.38
N LEU A 205 -5.93 12.77 -16.66
CA LEU A 205 -4.76 13.42 -17.26
C LEU A 205 -3.94 12.46 -18.14
N VAL A 206 -3.72 11.23 -17.66
CA VAL A 206 -2.99 10.20 -18.42
C VAL A 206 -3.78 9.82 -19.68
N ARG A 207 -5.08 9.58 -19.56
CA ARG A 207 -5.94 9.26 -20.71
C ARG A 207 -5.98 10.38 -21.73
N TYR A 208 -6.11 11.63 -21.28
CA TYR A 208 -6.11 12.79 -22.18
C TYR A 208 -4.82 12.87 -23.00
N ARG A 209 -3.66 12.72 -22.35
CA ARG A 209 -2.37 12.68 -23.07
C ARG A 209 -2.24 11.50 -24.02
N LEU A 210 -2.74 10.32 -23.64
CA LEU A 210 -2.76 9.14 -24.51
C LEU A 210 -3.59 9.37 -25.78
N VAL A 211 -4.76 10.00 -25.65
CA VAL A 211 -5.61 10.36 -26.79
C VAL A 211 -4.89 11.34 -27.72
N GLN A 212 -4.29 12.40 -27.18
CA GLN A 212 -3.50 13.36 -27.98
C GLN A 212 -2.33 12.69 -28.72
N GLN A 213 -1.64 11.76 -28.06
CA GLN A 213 -0.54 11.02 -28.70
C GLN A 213 -1.04 10.12 -29.83
N LEU A 214 -2.16 9.43 -29.66
CA LEU A 214 -2.76 8.60 -30.71
C LEU A 214 -3.26 9.43 -31.91
N GLU A 215 -3.85 10.60 -31.66
CA GLU A 215 -4.27 11.53 -32.71
C GLU A 215 -3.07 12.12 -33.48
N SER A 216 -1.91 12.30 -32.83
CA SER A 216 -0.71 12.82 -33.48
C SER A 216 0.03 11.82 -34.38
N ILE A 217 -0.29 10.53 -34.27
CA ILE A 217 0.34 9.43 -35.05
C ILE A 217 -0.61 8.94 -36.17
N SER A 218 -1.87 9.39 -36.17
CA SER A 218 -2.87 9.09 -37.22
C SER A 218 -2.87 10.16 -38.31
#